data_AF-A0A3N8MH71-F1
#
_entry.id   AF-A0A3N8MH71-F1
#
_cell.length_a   1.000
_cell.length_b   1.000
_cell.length_c   1.000
_cell.angle_alpha   90.00
_cell.angle_beta   90.00
_cell.angle_gamma   90.00
#
_symmetry.space_group_name_H-M   'P 1'
#
loop_
_entity.id
_entity.type
_entity.pdbx_description
1 polymer ?
#
loop_
_entity_poly.entity_id
_entity_poly.type
_entity_poly.pdbx_seq_one_letter_code
_entity_poly.pdbx_strand_id
1 'polypeptide(L)'
;MNRKAEYLARYEAIAAVSGRMLRAARGADWAELSALQQEYQQLVDGLKDAGPGLALDESELRHKLDLIRGILADDAAIRDLACPEVARLSALFETRRSTKVLTDLYRARG
;
A
#
# COMPACT_ATOMS: atom_id res chain seq x y z
N MET A 1 14.75 -21.76 3.08
CA MET A 1 13.73 -21.29 4.03
C MET A 1 12.39 -21.93 3.63
N ASN A 2 11.32 -21.77 4.41
CA ASN A 2 9.98 -22.21 3.99
C ASN A 2 9.50 -21.32 2.82
N ARG A 3 8.99 -21.89 1.73
CA ARG A 3 8.50 -21.14 0.55
C ARG A 3 7.42 -20.11 0.90
N LYS A 4 6.60 -20.35 1.93
CA LYS A 4 5.63 -19.38 2.48
C LYS A 4 6.33 -18.19 3.13
N ALA A 5 7.35 -18.46 3.93
CA ALA A 5 8.16 -17.42 4.57
C ALA A 5 8.91 -16.57 3.52
N GLU A 6 9.45 -17.20 2.47
CA GLU A 6 10.08 -16.49 1.35
C GLU A 6 9.08 -15.65 0.55
N TYR A 7 7.81 -16.05 0.49
CA TYR A 7 6.75 -15.28 -0.15
C TYR A 7 6.35 -14.07 0.69
N LEU A 8 6.17 -14.23 2.00
CA LEU A 8 5.87 -13.13 2.91
C LEU A 8 7.04 -12.15 3.04
N ALA A 9 8.27 -12.64 3.07
CA ALA A 9 9.48 -11.80 3.08
C ALA A 9 9.58 -10.88 1.85
N ARG A 10 9.04 -11.29 0.70
CA ARG A 10 8.96 -10.41 -0.49
C ARG A 10 7.97 -9.26 -0.27
N TYR A 11 6.81 -9.50 0.35
CA TYR A 11 5.89 -8.43 0.73
C TYR A 11 6.50 -7.50 1.77
N GLU A 12 7.24 -8.04 2.75
CA GLU A 12 7.96 -7.25 3.76
C GLU A 12 9.02 -6.35 3.11
N ALA A 13 9.77 -6.86 2.12
CA ALA A 13 10.73 -6.07 1.36
C ALA A 13 10.04 -4.92 0.59
N ILE A 14 8.91 -5.19 -0.08
CA ILE A 14 8.14 -4.16 -0.79
C ILE A 14 7.64 -3.09 0.21
N ALA A 15 7.10 -3.49 1.35
CA ALA A 15 6.66 -2.58 2.40
C ALA A 15 7.81 -1.72 2.94
N ALA A 16 9.00 -2.31 3.13
CA ALA A 16 10.17 -1.58 3.58
C ALA A 16 10.63 -0.52 2.57
N VAL A 17 10.62 -0.84 1.27
CA VAL A 17 10.97 0.11 0.20
C VAL A 17 9.91 1.19 0.05
N SER A 18 8.62 0.85 0.09
CA SER A 18 7.51 1.81 0.07
C SER A 18 7.62 2.82 1.23
N GLY A 19 7.96 2.36 2.43
CA GLY A 19 8.21 3.25 3.57
C GLY A 19 9.45 4.15 3.41
N ARG A 20 10.49 3.70 2.70
CA ARG A 20 11.65 4.54 2.32
C ARG A 20 11.24 5.59 1.29
N MET A 21 10.45 5.20 0.29
CA MET A 21 9.91 6.11 -0.72
C MET A 21 9.09 7.23 -0.08
N LEU A 22 8.21 6.91 0.89
CA LEU A 22 7.44 7.92 1.60
C LEU A 22 8.34 8.88 2.40
N ARG A 23 9.42 8.39 3.02
CA ARG A 23 10.39 9.25 3.72
C ARG A 23 11.09 10.21 2.74
N ALA A 24 11.54 9.72 1.59
CA ALA A 24 12.14 10.54 0.55
C ALA A 24 11.16 11.62 0.04
N ALA A 25 9.91 11.23 -0.27
CA ALA A 25 8.86 12.15 -0.71
C ALA A 25 8.55 13.25 0.34
N ARG A 26 8.49 12.90 1.63
CA ARG A 26 8.30 13.87 2.73
C ARG A 26 9.48 14.84 2.86
N GLY A 27 10.69 14.39 2.56
CA GLY A 27 11.90 15.21 2.49
C GLY A 27 12.06 16.00 1.18
N ALA A 28 11.13 15.84 0.23
CA ALA A 28 11.22 16.35 -1.14
C ALA A 28 12.48 15.86 -1.91
N ASP A 29 13.05 14.72 -1.51
CA ASP A 29 14.17 14.08 -2.22
C ASP A 29 13.63 13.22 -3.37
N TRP A 30 13.26 13.89 -4.46
CA TRP A 30 12.68 13.24 -5.63
C TRP A 30 13.71 12.39 -6.40
N ALA A 31 15.00 12.65 -6.23
CA ALA A 31 16.07 11.85 -6.82
C ALA A 31 16.18 10.51 -6.10
N GLU A 32 16.22 10.50 -4.77
CA GLU A 32 16.17 9.28 -3.97
C GLU A 32 14.87 8.51 -4.23
N LEU A 33 13.71 9.19 -4.25
CA LEU A 33 12.42 8.55 -4.57
C LEU A 33 12.47 7.81 -5.91
N SER A 34 13.07 8.42 -6.94
CA SER A 34 13.17 7.81 -8.28
C SER A 34 14.07 6.58 -8.29
N ALA A 35 15.16 6.59 -7.50
CA ALA A 35 16.03 5.41 -7.34
C ALA A 35 15.31 4.27 -6.59
N LEU A 36 14.60 4.61 -5.51
CA LEU A 36 13.81 3.65 -4.73
C LEU A 36 12.65 3.05 -5.53
N GLN A 37 12.05 3.83 -6.44
CA GLN A 37 10.99 3.36 -7.33
C GLN A 37 11.47 2.21 -8.23
N GLN A 38 12.73 2.24 -8.69
CA GLN A 38 13.31 1.15 -9.47
C GLN A 38 13.46 -0.13 -8.64
N GLU A 39 13.92 0.00 -7.40
CA GLU A 39 14.02 -1.11 -6.43
C GLU A 39 12.63 -1.71 -6.16
N TYR A 40 11.62 -0.86 -5.92
CA TYR A 40 10.23 -1.28 -5.72
C TYR A 40 9.69 -2.09 -6.91
N GLN A 41 9.91 -1.61 -8.14
CA GLN A 41 9.45 -2.29 -9.35
C GLN A 41 10.06 -3.69 -9.49
N GLN A 42 11.37 -3.82 -9.23
CA GLN A 42 12.05 -5.12 -9.27
C GLN A 42 11.48 -6.11 -8.24
N LEU A 43 11.18 -5.64 -7.03
CA LEU A 43 10.58 -6.47 -5.98
C LEU A 43 9.15 -6.91 -6.33
N VAL A 44 8.34 -6.01 -6.88
CA VAL A 44 6.97 -6.30 -7.33
C VAL A 44 6.97 -7.29 -8.49
N ASP A 45 7.86 -7.13 -9.46
CA ASP A 45 7.98 -8.07 -10.58
C ASP A 45 8.37 -9.47 -10.10
N GLY A 46 9.33 -9.56 -9.16
CA GLY A 46 9.71 -10.83 -8.54
C GLY A 46 8.61 -11.50 -7.70
N LEU A 47 7.54 -10.78 -7.35
CA LEU A 47 6.39 -11.32 -6.62
C LEU A 47 5.41 -12.08 -7.52
N LYS A 48 5.31 -11.69 -8.80
CA LYS A 48 4.38 -12.30 -9.78
C LYS A 48 4.64 -13.79 -9.96
N ASP A 49 5.90 -14.19 -9.95
CA ASP A 49 6.33 -15.58 -10.15
C ASP A 49 6.34 -16.41 -8.85
N ALA A 50 6.27 -15.76 -7.68
CA ALA A 50 6.46 -16.42 -6.39
C ALA A 50 5.16 -17.02 -5.80
N GLY A 51 4.00 -16.56 -6.24
CA GLY A 51 2.69 -16.83 -5.62
C GLY A 51 1.96 -18.15 -5.98
N PRO A 52 2.08 -18.74 -7.18
CA PRO A 52 1.27 -19.89 -7.56
C PRO A 52 1.48 -21.12 -6.66
N GLY A 53 0.37 -21.67 -6.12
CA GLY A 53 0.35 -22.93 -5.36
C GLY A 53 0.66 -22.82 -3.86
N LEU A 54 0.73 -21.61 -3.29
CA LEU A 54 0.93 -21.41 -1.85
C LEU A 54 -0.40 -21.35 -1.09
N ALA A 55 -0.62 -22.33 -0.20
CA ALA A 55 -1.69 -22.30 0.78
C ALA A 55 -1.21 -21.59 2.05
N LEU A 56 -1.67 -20.36 2.25
CA LEU A 56 -1.43 -19.59 3.47
C LEU A 56 -2.46 -19.96 4.54
N ASP A 57 -2.03 -20.05 5.79
CA ASP A 57 -2.96 -20.11 6.91
C ASP A 57 -3.57 -18.73 7.21
N GLU A 58 -4.53 -18.67 8.14
CA GLU A 58 -5.24 -17.44 8.50
C GLU A 58 -4.30 -16.35 9.05
N SER A 59 -3.25 -16.73 9.78
CA SER A 59 -2.29 -15.77 10.33
C SER A 59 -1.41 -15.20 9.22
N GLU A 60 -0.94 -16.04 8.32
CA GLU A 60 -0.14 -15.66 7.16
C GLU A 60 -0.92 -14.79 6.17
N LEU A 61 -2.21 -15.10 5.96
CA LEU A 61 -3.09 -14.28 5.12
C LEU A 61 -3.31 -12.89 5.74
N ARG A 62 -3.54 -12.83 7.05
CA ARG A 62 -3.71 -11.57 7.77
C ARG A 62 -2.45 -10.70 7.68
N HIS A 63 -1.29 -11.29 7.93
CA HIS A 63 0.01 -10.62 7.79
C HIS A 63 0.22 -10.05 6.39
N LYS A 64 -0.04 -10.86 5.35
CA LYS A 64 0.01 -10.41 3.95
C LYS A 64 -0.93 -9.21 3.70
N LEU A 65 -2.17 -9.26 4.18
CA LEU A 65 -3.14 -8.18 4.00
C LEU A 65 -2.69 -6.89 4.69
N ASP A 66 -2.09 -7.00 5.87
CA ASP A 66 -1.58 -5.84 6.60
C ASP A 66 -0.38 -5.20 5.88
N LEU A 67 0.51 -6.00 5.30
CA LEU A 67 1.60 -5.52 4.43
C LEU A 67 1.06 -4.78 3.19
N ILE A 68 0.07 -5.37 2.51
CA ILE A 68 -0.56 -4.74 1.33
C ILE A 68 -1.21 -3.40 1.69
N ARG A 69 -1.91 -3.33 2.83
CA ARG A 69 -2.52 -2.08 3.30
C ARG A 69 -1.47 -1.01 3.59
N GLY A 70 -0.35 -1.39 4.20
CA GLY A 70 0.77 -0.48 4.45
C GLY A 70 1.33 0.10 3.15
N ILE A 71 1.65 -0.76 2.19
CA ILE A 71 2.16 -0.35 0.87
C ILE A 71 1.21 0.63 0.18
N LEU A 72 -0.09 0.30 0.13
CA LEU A 72 -1.09 1.16 -0.52
C LEU A 72 -1.26 2.51 0.19
N ALA A 73 -1.14 2.55 1.53
CA ALA A 73 -1.22 3.78 2.29
C ALA A 73 -0.01 4.69 2.04
N ASP A 74 1.19 4.11 1.98
CA ASP A 74 2.42 4.82 1.65
C ASP A 74 2.37 5.37 0.21
N ASP A 75 1.94 4.57 -0.76
CA ASP A 75 1.79 4.99 -2.16
C ASP A 75 0.76 6.12 -2.32
N ALA A 76 -0.36 6.06 -1.60
CA ALA A 76 -1.35 7.13 -1.58
C ALA A 76 -0.77 8.43 -1.03
N ALA A 77 -0.04 8.36 0.10
CA ALA A 77 0.60 9.53 0.71
C ALA A 77 1.69 10.13 -0.20
N ILE A 78 2.47 9.31 -0.91
CA ILE A 78 3.45 9.79 -1.91
C ILE A 78 2.75 10.55 -3.03
N ARG A 79 1.65 10.00 -3.57
CA ARG A 79 0.87 10.66 -4.62
C ARG A 79 0.31 12.01 -4.16
N ASP A 80 -0.15 12.08 -2.92
CA ASP A 80 -0.68 13.32 -2.35
C ASP A 80 0.40 14.41 -2.22
N LEU A 81 1.63 14.01 -1.86
CA LEU A 81 2.79 14.91 -1.81
C LEU A 81 3.24 15.36 -3.21
N ALA A 82 3.19 14.46 -4.20
CA ALA A 82 3.60 14.76 -5.58
C ALA A 82 2.58 15.60 -6.35
N CYS A 83 1.29 15.49 -6.02
CA CYS A 83 0.22 16.23 -6.70
C CYS A 83 -0.84 16.77 -5.73
N PRO A 84 -0.57 17.93 -5.09
CA PRO A 84 -1.43 18.48 -4.03
C PRO A 84 -2.88 18.75 -4.47
N GLU A 85 -3.10 19.17 -5.71
CA GLU A 85 -4.45 19.42 -6.25
C GLU A 85 -5.28 18.13 -6.36
N VAL A 86 -4.64 17.01 -6.74
CA VAL A 86 -5.29 15.69 -6.80
C VAL A 86 -5.55 15.14 -5.40
N ALA A 87 -4.67 15.41 -4.44
CA ALA A 87 -4.87 15.08 -3.03
C ALA A 87 -6.14 15.76 -2.48
N ARG A 88 -6.28 17.06 -2.73
CA ARG A 88 -7.44 17.86 -2.30
C ARG A 88 -8.75 17.32 -2.87
N LEU A 89 -8.75 16.90 -4.14
CA LEU A 89 -9.91 16.27 -4.77
C LEU A 89 -10.22 14.90 -4.15
N SER A 90 -9.21 14.08 -3.88
CA SER A 90 -9.37 12.76 -3.27
C SER A 90 -9.99 12.85 -1.88
N ALA A 91 -9.51 13.78 -1.04
CA ALA A 91 -10.07 14.06 0.29
C ALA A 91 -11.55 14.48 0.24
N LEU A 92 -11.96 15.24 -0.79
CA LEU A 92 -13.35 15.63 -0.98
C LEU A 92 -14.24 14.41 -1.30
N PHE A 93 -13.76 13.46 -2.11
CA PHE A 93 -14.49 12.23 -2.43
C PHE A 93 -14.58 11.27 -1.24
N GLU A 94 -13.51 11.14 -0.46
CA GLU A 94 -13.50 10.32 0.76
C GLU A 94 -14.47 10.86 1.80
N THR A 95 -14.49 12.18 2.01
CA THR A 95 -15.47 12.83 2.91
C THR A 95 -16.90 12.46 2.52
N ARG A 96 -17.23 12.51 1.22
CA ARG A 96 -18.56 12.13 0.69
C ARG A 96 -18.87 10.65 0.86
N ARG A 97 -17.88 9.77 0.72
CA ARG A 97 -18.04 8.32 0.93
C ARG A 97 -18.34 8.02 2.40
N SER A 98 -17.60 8.65 3.32
CA SER A 98 -17.84 8.55 4.76
C SER A 98 -19.22 9.08 5.15
N THR A 99 -19.69 10.17 4.53
CA THR A 99 -21.05 10.68 4.77
C THR A 99 -22.13 9.70 4.28
N LYS A 100 -21.95 9.10 3.10
CA LYS A 100 -22.88 8.10 2.56
C LYS A 100 -23.00 6.88 3.48
N VAL A 101 -21.87 6.34 3.93
CA VAL A 101 -21.85 5.20 4.87
C VAL A 101 -22.59 5.54 6.17
N LEU A 102 -22.39 6.74 6.72
CA LEU A 102 -23.13 7.19 7.92
C LEU A 102 -24.64 7.31 7.65
N THR A 103 -25.07 7.91 6.54
CA THR A 103 -26.52 8.00 6.22
C THR A 103 -27.15 6.63 5.96
N ASP A 104 -26.43 5.70 5.33
CA ASP A 104 -26.94 4.36 5.09
C ASP A 104 -27.09 3.57 6.39
N LEU A 105 -26.17 3.75 7.35
CA LEU A 105 -26.28 3.18 8.70
C LEU A 105 -27.46 3.74 9.50
N TYR A 106 -27.77 5.04 9.37
CA TYR A 106 -28.95 5.63 9.98
C TYR A 106 -30.26 5.18 9.30
N ARG A 107 -30.25 4.95 7.98
CA ARG A 107 -31.41 4.45 7.24
C ARG A 107 -31.69 2.98 7.51
N ALA A 108 -30.67 2.15 7.76
CA ALA A 108 -30.83 0.73 8.04
C ALA A 108 -31.33 0.42 9.46
N ARG A 109 -31.53 1.44 10.32
CA ARG A 109 -31.95 1.30 11.72
C ARG A 109 -33.36 1.85 12.02
N GLY A 110 -34.10 2.27 10.98
CA GLY A 110 -35.52 2.67 11.07
C GLY A 110 -36.37 1.81 10.16
#